data_AF-A0A1I3HW78-F1
#
_entry.id   AF-A0A1I3HW78-F1
#
_cell.length_a   1.000
_cell.length_b   1.000
_cell.length_c   1.000
_cell.angle_alpha   90.00
_cell.angle_beta   90.00
_cell.angle_gamma   90.00
#
_symmetry.space_group_name_H-M   'P 1'
#
loop_
_entity.id
_entity.type
_entity.pdbx_description
1 polymer ?
#
loop_
_entity_poly.entity_id
_entity_poly.type
_entity_poly.pdbx_seq_one_letter_code
_entity_poly.pdbx_strand_id
1 'polypeptide(L)'
;MAESSLPDDYSQWPVDPFRLLGVPRAADERAAKKAYTALLRRFHPEDHPEHFRRIRAAYETVKAILENNRDGGYYEAIRSRAEEQSNAAEERSAPEEAEWQGSPRVTLASQIDAAWKLACNGDLEGAYRDVLALIRLHPGHPDLCIRRYWLLILQPGLDADTDAMGVLDAALEQSFSHPLAQLYVDALAHEPERAATEAAWKLVQQPEFRSQLLPVMRYRWLHLRSENGWGQLKSELNSFEMPLLDDAYLWQSLNLLACEIAIFGQETGFAKEILARLAEIGGSADEGGQSAGMAVNHDRIDHLSVMVKEIKPAMLRPSVQDAFPVSKLIAFLCETALETEDVVLLRIKSEILPGWVQKPEEALGTLDQLQAEYPGCAYELLNRLGQLLLGRANIYWQADELDARLRSDLERQHRIRDIGAKADYNELRWSLLTFCREEWATFEAVGQVLTSVVLERSKQAPHWLLFLQRDMAMATLVKGTLLFWS
;
A
#
# COMPACT_ATOMS: atom_id res chain seq x y z
N MET A 1 -32.96 9.25 30.94
CA MET A 1 -31.63 8.67 30.67
C MET A 1 -31.59 7.36 31.43
N ALA A 2 -31.55 6.22 30.73
CA ALA A 2 -31.51 4.92 31.39
C ALA A 2 -30.11 4.72 31.95
N GLU A 3 -29.98 4.55 33.27
CA GLU A 3 -28.77 3.99 33.87
C GLU A 3 -28.55 2.61 33.26
N SER A 4 -27.50 2.45 32.45
CA SER A 4 -27.12 1.14 31.93
C SER A 4 -26.56 0.31 33.08
N SER A 5 -27.42 -0.43 33.78
CA SER A 5 -27.03 -1.41 34.79
C SER A 5 -26.45 -2.65 34.09
N LEU A 6 -25.32 -2.49 33.40
CA LEU A 6 -24.55 -3.63 32.91
C LEU A 6 -24.03 -4.42 34.13
N PRO A 7 -24.22 -5.74 34.18
CA PRO A 7 -23.61 -6.62 35.17
C PRO A 7 -22.08 -6.52 35.12
N ASP A 8 -21.41 -6.76 36.24
CA ASP A 8 -19.94 -6.76 36.29
C ASP A 8 -19.34 -7.99 35.58
N ASP A 9 -20.14 -9.04 35.36
CA ASP A 9 -19.80 -10.18 34.50
C ASP A 9 -20.04 -9.84 33.02
N TYR A 10 -18.95 -9.75 32.25
CA TYR A 10 -18.99 -9.39 30.83
C TYR A 10 -19.59 -10.48 29.93
N SER A 11 -19.69 -11.73 30.40
CA SER A 11 -20.31 -12.82 29.63
C SER A 11 -21.81 -12.60 29.42
N GLN A 12 -22.45 -11.85 30.32
CA GLN A 12 -23.87 -11.53 30.32
C GLN A 12 -24.19 -10.27 29.51
N TRP A 13 -23.19 -9.65 28.90
CA TRP A 13 -23.40 -8.42 28.14
C TRP A 13 -24.11 -8.69 26.81
N PRO A 14 -25.00 -7.77 26.39
CA PRO A 14 -25.66 -7.87 25.08
C PRO A 14 -24.63 -8.01 23.96
N VAL A 15 -24.94 -8.86 22.98
CA VAL A 15 -24.15 -8.98 21.75
C VAL A 15 -24.35 -7.77 20.84
N ASP A 16 -25.54 -7.13 20.90
CA ASP A 16 -25.85 -5.92 20.13
C ASP A 16 -25.00 -4.72 20.62
N PRO A 17 -24.12 -4.15 19.77
CA PRO A 17 -23.24 -3.04 20.13
C PRO A 17 -23.98 -1.79 20.64
N PHE A 18 -25.17 -1.50 20.10
CA PHE A 18 -25.97 -0.34 20.52
C PHE A 18 -26.55 -0.54 21.92
N ARG A 19 -27.02 -1.76 22.23
CA ARG A 19 -27.52 -2.09 23.57
C ARG A 19 -26.40 -2.16 24.60
N LEU A 20 -25.21 -2.65 24.22
CA LEU A 20 -24.03 -2.67 25.08
C LEU A 20 -23.61 -1.24 25.46
N LEU A 21 -23.56 -0.32 24.50
CA LEU A 21 -23.28 1.08 24.78
C LEU A 21 -24.48 1.82 25.42
N GLY A 22 -25.66 1.21 25.50
CA GLY A 22 -26.86 1.84 26.04
C GLY A 22 -27.38 3.01 25.19
N VAL A 23 -27.10 3.02 23.88
CA VAL A 23 -27.52 4.07 22.95
C VAL A 23 -28.58 3.55 21.97
N PRO A 24 -29.60 4.36 21.63
CA PRO A 24 -30.55 3.98 20.59
C PRO A 24 -29.89 3.90 19.21
N ARG A 25 -30.44 3.10 18.29
CA ARG A 25 -29.89 2.94 16.92
C ARG A 25 -29.92 4.21 16.08
N ALA A 26 -30.80 5.16 16.43
CA ALA A 26 -30.87 6.49 15.81
C ALA A 26 -29.95 7.53 16.51
N ALA A 27 -29.08 7.10 17.42
CA ALA A 27 -28.15 7.98 18.11
C ALA A 27 -27.12 8.58 17.14
N ASP A 28 -26.73 9.82 17.38
CA ASP A 28 -25.62 10.44 16.66
C ASP A 28 -24.26 9.99 17.23
N GLU A 29 -23.20 10.24 16.47
CA GLU A 29 -21.83 9.87 16.86
C GLU A 29 -21.42 10.50 18.21
N ARG A 30 -21.95 11.69 18.52
CA ARG A 30 -21.72 12.38 19.79
C ARG A 30 -22.34 11.64 20.97
N ALA A 31 -23.56 11.12 20.83
CA ALA A 31 -24.20 10.29 21.84
C ALA A 31 -23.46 8.96 22.05
N ALA A 32 -23.01 8.31 20.98
CA ALA A 32 -22.19 7.09 21.07
C ALA A 32 -20.87 7.33 21.81
N LYS A 33 -20.16 8.43 21.49
CA LYS A 33 -18.89 8.80 22.17
C LYS A 33 -19.10 9.14 23.64
N LYS A 34 -20.22 9.80 23.98
CA LYS A 34 -20.56 10.11 25.38
C LYS A 34 -20.85 8.85 26.20
N ALA A 35 -21.53 7.86 25.60
CA ALA A 35 -21.79 6.59 26.27
C ALA A 35 -20.53 5.75 26.46
N TYR A 36 -19.66 5.70 25.43
CA TYR A 36 -18.35 5.06 25.51
C TYR A 36 -17.48 5.63 26.65
N THR A 37 -17.37 6.96 26.73
CA THR A 37 -16.59 7.62 27.79
C THR A 37 -17.19 7.43 29.20
N ALA A 38 -18.52 7.26 29.31
CA ALA A 38 -19.16 6.92 30.59
C ALA A 38 -18.82 5.50 31.03
N LEU A 39 -18.79 4.53 30.11
CA LEU A 39 -18.40 3.15 30.39
C LEU A 39 -16.92 3.01 30.73
N LEU A 40 -16.03 3.80 30.10
CA LEU A 40 -14.61 3.83 30.44
C LEU A 40 -14.29 4.36 31.84
N ARG A 41 -15.15 5.24 32.38
CA ARG A 41 -15.01 5.70 33.77
C ARG A 41 -15.37 4.64 34.79
N ARG A 42 -16.18 3.65 34.40
CA ARG A 42 -16.60 2.53 35.26
C ARG A 42 -15.70 1.31 35.10
N PHE A 43 -15.25 1.01 33.88
CA PHE A 43 -14.38 -0.11 33.56
C PHE A 43 -13.03 0.42 33.06
N HIS A 44 -12.14 0.74 34.01
CA HIS A 44 -10.83 1.29 33.70
C HIS A 44 -9.94 0.24 33.01
N PRO A 45 -9.18 0.58 31.96
CA PRO A 45 -8.40 -0.39 31.18
C PRO A 45 -7.34 -1.14 32.00
N GLU A 46 -6.83 -0.54 33.08
CA GLU A 46 -5.84 -1.17 33.97
C GLU A 46 -6.45 -2.24 34.88
N ASP A 47 -7.70 -2.06 35.31
CA ASP A 47 -8.38 -2.96 36.25
C ASP A 47 -9.21 -4.03 35.52
N HIS A 48 -9.72 -3.71 34.32
CA HIS A 48 -10.66 -4.55 33.57
C HIS A 48 -10.33 -4.60 32.06
N PRO A 49 -9.20 -5.23 31.66
CA PRO A 49 -8.74 -5.22 30.27
C PRO A 49 -9.69 -5.93 29.29
N GLU A 50 -10.40 -6.96 29.74
CA GLU A 50 -11.38 -7.69 28.90
C GLU A 50 -12.67 -6.89 28.68
N HIS A 51 -13.18 -6.25 29.73
CA HIS A 51 -14.33 -5.34 29.66
C HIS A 51 -14.03 -4.17 28.72
N PHE A 52 -12.83 -3.59 28.84
CA PHE A 52 -12.36 -2.52 27.97
C PHE A 52 -12.31 -2.94 26.50
N ARG A 53 -11.73 -4.12 26.19
CA ARG A 53 -11.68 -4.66 24.82
C ARG A 53 -13.08 -4.78 24.22
N ARG A 54 -14.05 -5.28 24.98
CA ARG A 54 -15.42 -5.48 24.51
C ARG A 54 -16.20 -4.15 24.34
N ILE A 55 -16.01 -3.19 25.25
CA ILE A 55 -16.59 -1.84 25.13
C ILE A 55 -16.01 -1.11 23.91
N ARG A 56 -14.70 -1.23 23.67
CA ARG A 56 -14.01 -0.62 22.53
C ARG A 56 -14.48 -1.22 21.21
N ALA A 57 -14.55 -2.55 21.10
CA ALA A 57 -15.07 -3.23 19.91
C ALA A 57 -16.51 -2.82 19.59
N ALA A 58 -17.37 -2.70 20.60
CA ALA A 58 -18.74 -2.22 20.43
C ALA A 58 -18.80 -0.76 19.93
N TYR A 59 -17.95 0.12 20.48
CA TYR A 59 -17.87 1.52 20.03
C TYR A 59 -17.38 1.65 18.58
N GLU A 60 -16.33 0.92 18.20
CA GLU A 60 -15.82 0.92 16.83
C GLU A 60 -16.87 0.39 15.84
N THR A 61 -17.62 -0.65 16.22
CA THR A 61 -18.73 -1.18 15.41
C THR A 61 -19.87 -0.17 15.26
N VAL A 62 -20.31 0.47 16.35
CA VAL A 62 -21.36 1.51 16.29
C VAL A 62 -20.90 2.71 15.46
N LYS A 63 -19.65 3.13 15.61
CA LYS A 63 -19.06 4.22 14.83
C LYS A 63 -19.09 3.91 13.34
N ALA A 64 -18.61 2.73 12.93
CA ALA A 64 -18.65 2.29 11.54
C ALA A 64 -20.09 2.22 10.97
N ILE A 65 -21.07 1.79 11.78
CA ILE A 65 -22.49 1.76 11.36
C ILE A 65 -23.04 3.18 11.17
N LEU A 66 -22.71 4.12 12.07
CA LEU A 66 -23.17 5.51 11.97
C LEU A 66 -22.48 6.27 10.83
N GLU A 67 -21.23 5.95 10.52
CA GLU A 67 -20.49 6.46 9.36
C GLU A 67 -21.08 5.88 8.05
N ASN A 68 -21.31 4.57 7.97
CA ASN A 68 -21.91 3.94 6.79
C ASN A 68 -23.36 4.36 6.51
N ASN A 69 -24.14 4.68 7.54
CA ASN A 69 -25.50 5.22 7.37
C ASN A 69 -25.52 6.64 6.79
N ARG A 70 -24.38 7.35 6.75
CA ARG A 70 -24.25 8.62 6.00
C ARG A 70 -24.03 8.41 4.51
N ASP A 71 -23.42 7.29 4.11
CA ASP A 71 -22.97 7.05 2.73
C ASP A 71 -23.77 5.95 1.98
N GLY A 72 -24.75 5.31 2.63
CA GLY A 72 -25.82 4.55 1.98
C GLY A 72 -25.46 3.17 1.40
N GLY A 73 -26.09 2.11 1.95
CA GLY A 73 -26.50 0.97 1.12
C GLY A 73 -25.85 -0.42 1.35
N TYR A 74 -25.02 -0.64 2.36
CA TYR A 74 -24.39 -1.97 2.55
C TYR A 74 -25.17 -2.96 3.45
N TYR A 75 -26.02 -2.46 4.37
CA TYR A 75 -26.63 -3.29 5.43
C TYR A 75 -27.98 -3.96 5.09
N GLU A 76 -28.67 -3.55 4.01
CA GLU A 76 -29.97 -4.15 3.61
C GLU A 76 -29.79 -5.60 3.10
N ALA A 77 -28.63 -5.91 2.50
CA ALA A 77 -28.29 -7.22 1.94
C ALA A 77 -27.85 -8.25 3.00
N ILE A 78 -27.26 -7.80 4.11
CA ILE A 78 -26.87 -8.68 5.23
C ILE A 78 -28.09 -9.05 6.08
N ARG A 79 -29.04 -8.11 6.22
CA ARG A 79 -30.27 -8.30 6.98
C ARG A 79 -31.20 -9.36 6.38
N SER A 80 -31.38 -9.35 5.06
CA SER A 80 -32.25 -10.30 4.35
C SER A 80 -31.76 -11.75 4.48
N ARG A 81 -30.43 -11.96 4.54
CA ARG A 81 -29.81 -13.28 4.70
C ARG A 81 -29.86 -13.80 6.15
N ALA A 82 -29.83 -12.91 7.14
CA ALA A 82 -29.91 -13.26 8.55
C ALA A 82 -31.35 -13.57 9.00
N GLU A 83 -32.34 -12.87 8.44
CA GLU A 83 -33.77 -13.09 8.73
C GLU A 83 -34.28 -14.41 8.10
N GLU A 84 -33.75 -14.84 6.94
CA GLU A 84 -34.03 -16.16 6.34
C GLU A 84 -33.47 -17.34 7.17
N GLN A 85 -32.32 -17.17 7.81
CA GLN A 85 -31.71 -18.21 8.66
C GLN A 85 -32.35 -18.31 10.04
N SER A 86 -32.87 -17.19 10.57
CA SER A 86 -33.59 -17.15 11.86
C SER A 86 -34.96 -17.83 11.76
N ASN A 87 -35.71 -17.56 10.69
CA ASN A 87 -37.06 -18.11 10.52
C ASN A 87 -37.07 -19.62 10.25
N ALA A 88 -36.00 -20.17 9.65
CA ALA A 88 -35.86 -21.62 9.44
C ALA A 88 -35.57 -22.42 10.72
N ALA A 89 -35.08 -21.75 11.79
CA ALA A 89 -34.73 -22.39 13.06
C ALA A 89 -35.87 -22.36 14.09
N GLU A 90 -36.78 -21.38 14.01
CA GLU A 90 -37.89 -21.22 14.97
C GLU A 90 -39.05 -22.20 14.73
N GLU A 91 -39.23 -22.75 13.53
CA GLU A 91 -40.34 -23.67 13.22
C GLU A 91 -40.15 -25.11 13.75
N ARG A 92 -39.02 -25.44 14.39
CA ARG A 92 -38.71 -26.83 14.79
C ARG A 92 -38.59 -27.13 16.29
N SER A 93 -38.82 -26.18 17.20
CA SER A 93 -38.56 -26.48 18.63
C SER A 93 -39.55 -25.87 19.61
N ALA A 94 -40.39 -26.72 20.20
CA ALA A 94 -40.84 -26.61 21.59
C ALA A 94 -41.19 -28.03 22.11
N PRO A 95 -41.10 -28.30 23.43
CA PRO A 95 -39.97 -28.01 24.31
C PRO A 95 -39.56 -29.28 25.10
N GLU A 96 -38.28 -29.42 25.45
CA GLU A 96 -37.91 -30.30 26.57
C GLU A 96 -36.74 -29.68 27.35
N GLU A 97 -37.09 -29.15 28.52
CA GLU A 97 -36.17 -28.76 29.56
C GLU A 97 -35.50 -30.03 30.10
N ALA A 98 -34.22 -30.21 29.79
CA ALA A 98 -33.36 -31.14 30.51
C ALA A 98 -31.97 -30.51 30.69
N GLU A 99 -31.59 -30.41 31.96
CA GLU A 99 -30.28 -29.99 32.48
C GLU A 99 -29.11 -30.48 31.61
N TRP A 100 -28.29 -29.56 31.10
CA TRP A 100 -27.01 -29.90 30.46
C TRP A 100 -25.87 -29.15 31.15
N GLN A 101 -25.23 -29.85 32.09
CA GLN A 101 -23.84 -29.59 32.47
C GLN A 101 -22.95 -30.36 31.48
N GLY A 102 -22.14 -29.69 30.65
CA GLY A 102 -21.21 -30.39 29.76
C GLY A 102 -20.37 -29.48 28.85
N SER A 103 -19.08 -29.39 29.18
CA SER A 103 -17.87 -29.02 28.39
C SER A 103 -17.89 -27.79 27.43
N PRO A 104 -16.82 -26.97 27.39
CA PRO A 104 -16.71 -25.88 26.43
C PRO A 104 -16.73 -26.45 25.00
N ARG A 105 -17.67 -26.02 24.15
CA ARG A 105 -17.62 -26.33 22.72
C ARG A 105 -16.34 -25.76 22.13
N VAL A 106 -15.42 -26.63 21.70
CA VAL A 106 -14.19 -26.21 21.03
C VAL A 106 -14.56 -25.65 19.66
N THR A 107 -14.38 -24.35 19.45
CA THR A 107 -14.67 -23.68 18.17
C THR A 107 -13.55 -23.92 17.15
N LEU A 108 -13.86 -23.81 15.85
CA LEU A 108 -12.83 -23.90 14.79
C LEU A 108 -11.70 -22.88 15.01
N ALA A 109 -12.04 -21.64 15.37
CA ALA A 109 -11.04 -20.61 15.68
C ALA A 109 -10.09 -21.04 16.83
N SER A 110 -10.63 -21.65 17.89
CA SER A 110 -9.83 -22.19 18.99
C SER A 110 -8.91 -23.33 18.55
N GLN A 111 -9.36 -24.20 17.64
CA GLN A 111 -8.54 -25.28 17.08
C GLN A 111 -7.42 -24.74 16.20
N ILE A 112 -7.75 -23.76 15.36
CA ILE A 112 -6.79 -23.03 14.51
C ILE A 112 -5.69 -22.40 15.39
N ASP A 113 -6.09 -21.71 16.47
CA ASP A 113 -5.15 -21.07 17.41
C ASP A 113 -4.34 -22.07 18.23
N ALA A 114 -4.91 -23.21 18.61
CA ALA A 114 -4.17 -24.28 19.26
C ALA A 114 -3.07 -24.83 18.34
N ALA A 115 -3.38 -25.11 17.07
CA ALA A 115 -2.42 -25.58 16.09
C ALA A 115 -1.28 -24.57 15.88
N TRP A 116 -1.61 -23.28 15.80
CA TRP A 116 -0.59 -22.23 15.62
C TRP A 116 0.27 -21.98 16.85
N LYS A 117 -0.28 -22.15 18.05
CA LYS A 117 0.51 -22.12 19.29
C LYS A 117 1.60 -23.19 19.29
N LEU A 118 1.36 -24.37 18.69
CA LEU A 118 2.41 -25.38 18.51
C LEU A 118 3.55 -24.84 17.66
N ALA A 119 3.24 -24.19 16.54
CA ALA A 119 4.23 -23.57 15.66
C ALA A 119 5.04 -22.49 16.39
N CYS A 120 4.37 -21.60 17.13
CA CYS A 120 5.03 -20.57 17.93
C CYS A 120 5.95 -21.14 19.02
N ASN A 121 5.68 -22.36 19.49
CA ASN A 121 6.50 -23.08 20.47
C ASN A 121 7.62 -23.91 19.81
N GLY A 122 7.77 -23.84 18.48
CA GLY A 122 8.79 -24.56 17.71
C GLY A 122 8.38 -25.93 17.18
N ASP A 123 7.16 -26.41 17.47
CA ASP A 123 6.63 -27.67 16.93
C ASP A 123 5.89 -27.41 15.60
N LEU A 124 6.68 -27.18 14.55
CA LEU A 124 6.17 -26.92 13.20
C LEU A 124 5.50 -28.16 12.58
N GLU A 125 6.02 -29.36 12.87
CA GLU A 125 5.45 -30.63 12.38
C GLU A 125 4.09 -30.93 13.00
N GLY A 126 3.94 -30.73 14.32
CA GLY A 126 2.66 -30.84 15.02
C GLY A 126 1.65 -29.83 14.48
N ALA A 127 2.04 -28.57 14.38
CA ALA A 127 1.20 -27.51 13.82
C ALA A 127 0.73 -27.82 12.40
N TYR A 128 1.64 -28.27 11.53
CA TYR A 128 1.33 -28.58 10.13
C TYR A 128 0.33 -29.73 10.02
N ARG A 129 0.53 -30.80 10.80
CA ARG A 129 -0.39 -31.95 10.85
C ARG A 129 -1.79 -31.54 11.29
N ASP A 130 -1.89 -30.70 12.31
CA ASP A 130 -3.18 -30.22 12.83
C ASP A 130 -3.87 -29.30 11.83
N VAL A 131 -3.13 -28.37 11.20
CA VAL A 131 -3.64 -27.53 10.11
C VAL A 131 -4.16 -28.39 8.95
N LEU A 132 -3.42 -29.42 8.53
CA LEU A 132 -3.89 -30.32 7.47
C LEU A 132 -5.15 -31.09 7.85
N ALA A 133 -5.25 -31.55 9.12
CA ALA A 133 -6.45 -32.21 9.60
C ALA A 133 -7.67 -31.27 9.56
N LEU A 134 -7.48 -30.01 9.95
CA LEU A 134 -8.52 -28.99 9.88
C LEU A 134 -8.89 -28.62 8.43
N ILE A 135 -7.94 -28.54 7.51
CA ILE A 135 -8.19 -28.28 6.08
C ILE A 135 -9.06 -29.38 5.47
N ARG A 136 -8.85 -30.65 5.84
CA ARG A 136 -9.69 -31.76 5.38
C ARG A 136 -11.15 -31.60 5.81
N LEU A 137 -11.38 -31.00 6.98
CA LEU A 137 -12.73 -30.76 7.52
C LEU A 137 -13.34 -29.44 7.00
N HIS A 138 -12.49 -28.46 6.69
CA HIS A 138 -12.87 -27.11 6.27
C HIS A 138 -12.05 -26.67 5.05
N PRO A 139 -12.25 -27.31 3.88
CA PRO A 139 -11.51 -26.98 2.67
C PRO A 139 -11.76 -25.54 2.24
N GLY A 140 -10.72 -24.86 1.76
CA GLY A 140 -10.79 -23.47 1.31
C GLY A 140 -10.88 -22.42 2.43
N HIS A 141 -10.83 -22.80 3.72
CA HIS A 141 -10.87 -21.80 4.80
C HIS A 141 -9.62 -20.90 4.76
N PRO A 142 -9.76 -19.56 4.63
CA PRO A 142 -8.62 -18.66 4.42
C PRO A 142 -7.52 -18.77 5.46
N ASP A 143 -7.85 -18.71 6.75
CA ASP A 143 -6.85 -18.75 7.83
C ASP A 143 -6.03 -20.05 7.85
N LEU A 144 -6.66 -21.18 7.51
CA LEU A 144 -5.96 -22.46 7.46
C LEU A 144 -4.98 -22.49 6.28
N CYS A 145 -5.38 -21.95 5.12
CA CYS A 145 -4.53 -21.87 3.94
C CYS A 145 -3.34 -20.92 4.17
N ILE A 146 -3.59 -19.76 4.79
CA ILE A 146 -2.56 -18.79 5.17
C ILE A 146 -1.57 -19.43 6.17
N ARG A 147 -2.05 -20.12 7.21
CA ARG A 147 -1.16 -20.80 8.18
C ARG A 147 -0.37 -21.93 7.52
N ARG A 148 -0.99 -22.71 6.62
CA ARG A 148 -0.29 -23.74 5.85
C ARG A 148 0.82 -23.15 4.98
N TYR A 149 0.53 -22.07 4.26
CA TYR A 149 1.52 -21.34 3.47
C TYR A 149 2.73 -20.92 4.32
N TRP A 150 2.51 -20.24 5.45
CA TRP A 150 3.61 -19.78 6.30
C TRP A 150 4.43 -20.94 6.91
N LEU A 151 3.80 -22.05 7.27
CA LEU A 151 4.52 -23.22 7.75
C LEU A 151 5.45 -23.80 6.67
N LEU A 152 5.00 -23.86 5.41
CA LEU A 152 5.81 -24.32 4.29
C LEU A 152 6.94 -23.34 3.94
N ILE A 153 6.70 -22.03 4.05
CA ILE A 153 7.76 -21.01 3.90
C ILE A 153 8.83 -21.16 4.98
N LEU A 154 8.44 -21.43 6.23
CA LEU A 154 9.37 -21.57 7.36
C LEU A 154 10.14 -22.90 7.32
N GLN A 155 9.48 -23.99 6.93
CA GLN A 155 10.08 -25.32 6.85
C GLN A 155 9.54 -26.09 5.63
N PRO A 156 10.14 -25.92 4.45
CA PRO A 156 9.70 -26.59 3.21
C PRO A 156 9.70 -28.13 3.32
N GLY A 157 10.56 -28.69 4.19
CA GLY A 157 10.65 -30.14 4.43
C GLY A 157 9.45 -30.76 5.14
N LEU A 158 8.47 -29.97 5.61
CA LEU A 158 7.22 -30.48 6.20
C LEU A 158 6.38 -31.25 5.18
N ASP A 159 6.46 -30.87 3.90
CA ASP A 159 5.74 -31.48 2.80
C ASP A 159 6.49 -31.19 1.48
N ALA A 160 7.49 -32.02 1.19
CA ALA A 160 8.41 -31.80 0.08
C ALA A 160 7.74 -31.82 -1.31
N ASP A 161 6.55 -32.42 -1.41
CA ASP A 161 5.79 -32.49 -2.65
C ASP A 161 4.81 -31.31 -2.81
N THR A 162 4.58 -30.53 -1.75
CA THR A 162 3.68 -29.38 -1.76
C THR A 162 4.46 -28.09 -1.97
N ASP A 163 4.13 -27.44 -3.07
CA ASP A 163 4.53 -26.07 -3.34
C ASP A 163 3.71 -25.06 -2.52
N ALA A 164 4.37 -24.16 -1.80
CA ALA A 164 3.72 -23.16 -0.95
C ALA A 164 2.83 -22.21 -1.76
N MET A 165 3.28 -21.76 -2.94
CA MET A 165 2.47 -20.93 -3.83
C MET A 165 1.26 -21.69 -4.38
N GLY A 166 1.44 -22.96 -4.73
CA GLY A 166 0.36 -23.86 -5.12
C GLY A 166 -0.72 -24.03 -4.03
N VAL A 167 -0.40 -23.85 -2.75
CA VAL A 167 -1.40 -23.79 -1.67
C VAL A 167 -2.29 -22.56 -1.81
N LEU A 168 -1.71 -21.39 -2.13
CA LEU A 168 -2.47 -20.16 -2.33
C LEU A 168 -3.31 -20.20 -3.61
N ASP A 169 -2.74 -20.72 -4.71
CA ASP A 169 -3.47 -20.94 -5.97
C ASP A 169 -4.74 -21.77 -5.72
N ALA A 170 -4.57 -22.95 -5.13
CA ALA A 170 -5.69 -23.87 -4.86
C ALA A 170 -6.70 -23.29 -3.87
N ALA A 171 -6.24 -22.49 -2.90
CA ALA A 171 -7.12 -21.87 -1.92
C ALA A 171 -7.97 -20.75 -2.55
N LEU A 172 -7.38 -19.90 -3.39
CA LEU A 172 -8.10 -18.84 -4.10
C LEU A 172 -9.09 -19.38 -5.12
N GLU A 173 -8.76 -20.49 -5.80
CA GLU A 173 -9.70 -21.18 -6.69
C GLU A 173 -10.92 -21.75 -5.94
N GLN A 174 -10.76 -22.18 -4.68
CA GLN A 174 -11.84 -22.74 -3.88
C GLN A 174 -12.68 -21.66 -3.18
N SER A 175 -12.03 -20.64 -2.64
CA SER A 175 -12.69 -19.58 -1.88
C SER A 175 -11.87 -18.29 -1.95
N PHE A 176 -12.44 -17.28 -2.60
CA PHE A 176 -11.87 -15.95 -2.58
C PHE A 176 -11.98 -15.34 -1.18
N SER A 177 -10.88 -14.79 -0.69
CA SER A 177 -10.87 -13.88 0.45
C SER A 177 -9.81 -12.82 0.27
N HIS A 178 -10.11 -11.60 0.70
CA HIS A 178 -9.17 -10.49 0.55
C HIS A 178 -7.82 -10.72 1.25
N PRO A 179 -7.75 -11.27 2.48
CA PRO A 179 -6.45 -11.56 3.11
C PRO A 179 -5.60 -12.57 2.34
N LEU A 180 -6.24 -13.59 1.75
CA LEU A 180 -5.56 -14.60 0.95
C LEU A 180 -5.07 -14.03 -0.38
N ALA A 181 -5.89 -13.19 -1.03
CA ALA A 181 -5.51 -12.55 -2.29
C ALA A 181 -4.38 -11.52 -2.09
N GLN A 182 -4.39 -10.80 -0.97
CA GLN A 182 -3.29 -9.93 -0.60
C GLN A 182 -2.00 -10.73 -0.35
N LEU A 183 -2.07 -11.80 0.44
CA LEU A 183 -0.91 -12.67 0.69
C LEU A 183 -0.35 -13.26 -0.62
N TYR A 184 -1.23 -13.62 -1.55
CA TYR A 184 -0.84 -14.10 -2.87
C TYR A 184 -0.07 -13.04 -3.65
N VAL A 185 -0.55 -11.80 -3.68
CA VAL A 185 0.15 -10.67 -4.31
C VAL A 185 1.51 -10.40 -3.65
N ASP A 186 1.56 -10.45 -2.32
CA ASP A 186 2.81 -10.27 -1.57
C ASP A 186 3.81 -11.40 -1.89
N ALA A 187 3.32 -12.63 -2.03
CA ALA A 187 4.15 -13.77 -2.39
C ALA A 187 4.68 -13.70 -3.83
N LEU A 188 3.90 -13.13 -4.77
CA LEU A 188 4.37 -12.84 -6.14
C LEU A 188 5.53 -11.85 -6.18
N ALA A 189 5.71 -11.01 -5.16
CA ALA A 189 6.88 -10.14 -5.07
C ALA A 189 8.19 -10.95 -4.91
N HIS A 190 8.09 -12.16 -4.36
CA HIS A 190 9.23 -13.07 -4.16
C HIS A 190 9.39 -14.08 -5.29
N GLU A 191 8.30 -14.50 -5.94
CA GLU A 191 8.28 -15.43 -7.08
C GLU A 191 7.48 -14.84 -8.27
N PRO A 192 7.97 -13.80 -8.96
CA PRO A 192 7.21 -13.09 -9.98
C PRO A 192 6.85 -13.95 -11.21
N GLU A 193 7.64 -14.97 -11.52
CA GLU A 193 7.36 -15.94 -12.58
C GLU A 193 6.04 -16.69 -12.38
N ARG A 194 5.56 -16.82 -11.13
CA ARG A 194 4.27 -17.43 -10.82
C ARG A 194 3.10 -16.68 -11.43
N ALA A 195 3.23 -15.36 -11.58
CA ALA A 195 2.19 -14.54 -12.20
C ALA A 195 1.97 -14.91 -13.69
N ALA A 196 2.95 -15.56 -14.35
CA ALA A 196 2.84 -16.01 -15.73
C ALA A 196 2.17 -17.39 -15.89
N THR A 197 1.87 -18.08 -14.80
CA THR A 197 1.20 -19.39 -14.85
C THR A 197 -0.26 -19.27 -15.32
N GLU A 198 -0.82 -20.39 -15.77
CA GLU A 198 -2.24 -20.48 -16.13
C GLU A 198 -3.16 -20.35 -14.91
N ALA A 199 -2.69 -20.76 -13.73
CA ALA A 199 -3.44 -20.60 -12.47
C ALA A 199 -3.63 -19.12 -12.14
N ALA A 200 -2.54 -18.34 -12.15
CA ALA A 200 -2.59 -16.89 -11.97
C ALA A 200 -3.52 -16.21 -13.00
N TRP A 201 -3.48 -16.67 -14.25
CA TRP A 201 -4.34 -16.15 -15.32
C TRP A 201 -5.83 -16.42 -15.07
N LYS A 202 -6.19 -17.63 -14.62
CA LYS A 202 -7.56 -17.95 -14.24
C LYS A 202 -8.05 -17.11 -13.07
N LEU A 203 -7.19 -16.85 -12.08
CA LEU A 203 -7.54 -16.03 -10.92
C LEU A 203 -7.90 -14.59 -11.32
N VAL A 204 -7.09 -13.95 -12.17
CA VAL A 204 -7.35 -12.56 -12.58
C VAL A 204 -8.60 -12.39 -13.46
N GLN A 205 -9.11 -13.48 -14.04
CA GLN A 205 -10.38 -13.47 -14.77
C GLN A 205 -11.62 -13.51 -13.87
N GLN A 206 -11.45 -13.83 -12.57
CA GLN A 206 -12.55 -13.90 -11.62
C GLN A 206 -13.00 -12.49 -11.20
N PRO A 207 -14.30 -12.17 -11.22
CA PRO A 207 -14.81 -10.87 -10.79
C PRO A 207 -14.42 -10.48 -9.36
N GLU A 208 -14.32 -11.46 -8.46
CA GLU A 208 -13.96 -11.27 -7.06
C GLU A 208 -12.51 -10.75 -6.91
N PHE A 209 -11.65 -11.09 -7.88
CA PHE A 209 -10.24 -10.74 -7.87
C PHE A 209 -9.95 -9.32 -8.40
N ARG A 210 -10.98 -8.57 -8.84
CA ARG A 210 -10.82 -7.21 -9.41
C ARG A 210 -9.97 -6.27 -8.56
N SER A 211 -10.11 -6.32 -7.23
CA SER A 211 -9.32 -5.47 -6.30
C SER A 211 -7.81 -5.75 -6.32
N GLN A 212 -7.40 -6.95 -6.71
CA GLN A 212 -6.02 -7.42 -6.75
C GLN A 212 -5.50 -7.62 -8.19
N LEU A 213 -6.31 -7.23 -9.18
CA LEU A 213 -5.99 -7.39 -10.60
C LEU A 213 -4.72 -6.65 -11.00
N LEU A 214 -4.61 -5.37 -10.64
CA LEU A 214 -3.47 -4.53 -11.04
C LEU A 214 -2.11 -5.06 -10.53
N PRO A 215 -1.95 -5.41 -9.23
CA PRO A 215 -0.71 -6.00 -8.76
C PRO A 215 -0.31 -7.31 -9.46
N VAL A 216 -1.27 -8.23 -9.66
CA VAL A 216 -0.95 -9.51 -10.33
C VAL A 216 -0.59 -9.30 -11.80
N MET A 217 -1.35 -8.45 -12.51
CA MET A 217 -1.06 -8.14 -13.92
C MET A 217 0.30 -7.45 -14.08
N ARG A 218 0.74 -6.65 -13.09
CA ARG A 218 2.07 -6.05 -13.09
C ARG A 218 3.16 -7.12 -13.14
N TYR A 219 3.16 -8.07 -12.22
CA TYR A 219 4.14 -9.16 -12.20
C TYR A 219 4.05 -10.04 -13.46
N ARG A 220 2.84 -10.34 -13.92
CA ARG A 220 2.63 -11.16 -15.11
C ARG A 220 3.19 -10.51 -16.36
N TRP A 221 2.82 -9.26 -16.63
CA TRP A 221 3.27 -8.56 -17.83
C TRP A 221 4.74 -8.18 -17.79
N LEU A 222 5.31 -8.03 -16.60
CA LEU A 222 6.75 -7.96 -16.40
C LEU A 222 7.48 -9.21 -16.89
N HIS A 223 6.98 -10.38 -16.48
CA HIS A 223 7.53 -11.64 -16.93
C HIS A 223 7.35 -11.83 -18.45
N LEU A 224 6.17 -11.50 -18.99
CA LEU A 224 5.97 -11.54 -20.44
C LEU A 224 6.93 -10.62 -21.18
N ARG A 225 7.21 -9.41 -20.65
CA ARG A 225 8.21 -8.50 -21.21
C ARG A 225 9.60 -9.16 -21.24
N SER A 226 10.05 -9.80 -20.17
CA SER A 226 11.39 -10.41 -20.14
C SER A 226 11.54 -11.55 -21.16
N GLU A 227 10.45 -12.24 -21.47
CA GLU A 227 10.39 -13.30 -22.49
C GLU A 227 10.03 -12.79 -23.89
N ASN A 228 10.00 -11.46 -24.11
CA ASN A 228 9.60 -10.83 -25.38
C ASN A 228 8.17 -11.23 -25.84
N GLY A 229 7.29 -11.53 -24.88
CA GLY A 229 5.91 -11.99 -25.03
C GLY A 229 4.87 -10.88 -25.29
N TRP A 230 5.23 -9.85 -26.06
CA TRP A 230 4.37 -8.68 -26.32
C TRP A 230 3.02 -9.03 -26.97
N GLY A 231 3.00 -10.04 -27.85
CA GLY A 231 1.77 -10.53 -28.47
C GLY A 231 0.80 -11.11 -27.45
N GLN A 232 1.31 -11.83 -26.44
CA GLN A 232 0.49 -12.37 -25.37
C GLN A 232 -0.01 -11.25 -24.44
N LEU A 233 0.86 -10.32 -24.04
CA LEU A 233 0.45 -9.15 -23.23
C LEU A 233 -0.69 -8.39 -23.90
N LYS A 234 -0.56 -8.10 -25.21
CA LYS A 234 -1.61 -7.44 -26.00
C LYS A 234 -2.91 -8.24 -26.03
N SER A 235 -2.83 -9.56 -26.21
CA SER A 235 -4.00 -10.44 -26.18
C SER A 235 -4.69 -10.43 -24.82
N GLU A 236 -3.92 -10.48 -23.73
CA GLU A 236 -4.44 -10.44 -22.35
C GLU A 236 -5.09 -9.10 -22.04
N LEU A 237 -4.45 -7.98 -22.37
CA LEU A 237 -5.04 -6.64 -22.21
C LEU A 237 -6.39 -6.53 -22.93
N ASN A 238 -6.47 -7.00 -24.18
CA ASN A 238 -7.73 -6.97 -24.94
C ASN A 238 -8.82 -7.88 -24.34
N SER A 239 -8.44 -8.96 -23.65
CA SER A 239 -9.43 -9.84 -23.01
C SER A 239 -10.16 -9.17 -21.84
N PHE A 240 -9.60 -8.11 -21.25
CA PHE A 240 -10.22 -7.34 -20.17
C PHE A 240 -11.13 -6.20 -20.63
N GLU A 241 -11.16 -5.88 -21.93
CA GLU A 241 -11.94 -4.76 -22.46
C GLU A 241 -13.45 -4.91 -22.18
N MET A 242 -14.01 -6.09 -22.48
CA MET A 242 -15.43 -6.37 -22.22
C MET A 242 -15.74 -6.60 -20.74
N PRO A 243 -14.96 -7.40 -19.97
CA PRO A 243 -15.23 -7.65 -18.56
C PRO A 243 -15.10 -6.45 -17.62
N LEU A 244 -14.45 -5.37 -18.05
CA LEU A 244 -14.23 -4.16 -17.25
C LEU A 244 -14.94 -2.92 -17.81
N LEU A 245 -15.90 -3.11 -18.72
CA LEU A 245 -16.69 -2.01 -19.26
C LEU A 245 -17.48 -1.26 -18.18
N ASP A 246 -17.84 -1.96 -17.09
CA ASP A 246 -18.51 -1.42 -15.91
C ASP A 246 -17.57 -0.71 -14.92
N ASP A 247 -16.25 -0.87 -15.07
CA ASP A 247 -15.22 -0.28 -14.22
C ASP A 247 -14.18 0.46 -15.07
N ALA A 248 -14.60 1.61 -15.60
CA ALA A 248 -13.77 2.46 -16.45
C ALA A 248 -12.44 2.86 -15.78
N TYR A 249 -12.42 3.01 -14.44
CA TYR A 249 -11.22 3.36 -13.70
C TYR A 249 -10.20 2.21 -13.71
N LEU A 250 -10.63 0.99 -13.40
CA LEU A 250 -9.77 -0.18 -13.44
C LEU A 250 -9.27 -0.48 -14.86
N TRP A 251 -10.15 -0.34 -15.86
CA TRP A 251 -9.78 -0.48 -17.27
C TRP A 251 -8.70 0.53 -17.70
N GLN A 252 -8.88 1.81 -17.35
CA GLN A 252 -7.89 2.85 -17.62
C GLN A 252 -6.57 2.55 -16.91
N SER A 253 -6.63 2.07 -15.66
CA SER A 253 -5.44 1.73 -14.86
C SER A 253 -4.66 0.56 -15.46
N LEU A 254 -5.33 -0.45 -16.02
CA LEU A 254 -4.67 -1.54 -16.74
C LEU A 254 -3.99 -1.08 -18.03
N ASN A 255 -4.64 -0.19 -18.79
CA ASN A 255 -4.02 0.39 -19.98
C ASN A 255 -2.80 1.24 -19.60
N LEU A 256 -2.87 2.03 -18.53
CA LEU A 256 -1.73 2.76 -18.01
C LEU A 256 -0.57 1.83 -17.63
N LEU A 257 -0.86 0.74 -16.90
CA LEU A 257 0.13 -0.27 -16.55
C LEU A 257 0.77 -0.91 -17.79
N ALA A 258 -0.03 -1.30 -18.79
CA ALA A 258 0.49 -1.88 -20.03
C ALA A 258 1.36 -0.88 -20.79
N CYS A 259 0.98 0.40 -20.81
CA CYS A 259 1.72 1.48 -21.45
C CYS A 259 3.08 1.68 -20.78
N GLU A 260 3.13 1.70 -19.45
CA GLU A 260 4.39 1.76 -18.69
C GLU A 260 5.31 0.60 -19.03
N ILE A 261 4.79 -0.63 -18.98
CA ILE A 261 5.58 -1.82 -19.29
C ILE A 261 6.11 -1.74 -20.73
N ALA A 262 5.31 -1.28 -21.69
CA ALA A 262 5.73 -1.10 -23.08
C ALA A 262 6.79 0.00 -23.25
N ILE A 263 6.63 1.13 -22.57
CA ILE A 263 7.59 2.26 -22.59
C ILE A 263 8.95 1.81 -22.08
N PHE A 264 8.97 1.19 -20.91
CA PHE A 264 10.20 0.76 -20.26
C PHE A 264 10.79 -0.51 -20.91
N GLY A 265 9.96 -1.32 -21.56
CA GLY A 265 10.38 -2.42 -22.43
C GLY A 265 10.76 -1.99 -23.85
N GLN A 266 10.78 -0.70 -24.14
CA GLN A 266 11.16 -0.12 -25.44
C GLN A 266 10.24 -0.50 -26.62
N GLU A 267 9.06 -1.06 -26.36
CA GLU A 267 8.02 -1.34 -27.35
C GLU A 267 7.17 -0.10 -27.64
N THR A 268 7.82 0.90 -28.22
CA THR A 268 7.21 2.20 -28.54
C THR A 268 6.00 2.10 -29.47
N GLY A 269 5.91 1.07 -30.31
CA GLY A 269 4.75 0.84 -31.16
C GLY A 269 3.51 0.48 -30.35
N PHE A 270 3.66 -0.46 -29.42
CA PHE A 270 2.58 -0.88 -28.53
C PHE A 270 2.18 0.21 -27.52
N ALA A 271 3.17 0.93 -26.96
CA ALA A 271 2.88 2.08 -26.09
C ALA A 271 2.04 3.15 -26.79
N LYS A 272 2.34 3.49 -28.05
CA LYS A 272 1.56 4.46 -28.84
C LYS A 272 0.14 3.99 -29.11
N GLU A 273 -0.05 2.70 -29.38
CA GLU A 273 -1.38 2.11 -29.55
C GLU A 273 -2.21 2.25 -28.27
N ILE A 274 -1.62 1.96 -27.11
CA ILE A 274 -2.30 2.09 -25.82
C ILE A 274 -2.61 3.56 -25.49
N LEU A 275 -1.68 4.49 -25.76
CA LEU A 275 -1.94 5.92 -25.56
C LEU A 275 -3.07 6.44 -26.45
N ALA A 276 -3.18 5.98 -27.69
CA ALA A 276 -4.29 6.32 -28.57
C ALA A 276 -5.62 5.82 -27.98
N ARG A 277 -5.65 4.58 -27.48
CA ARG A 277 -6.81 4.01 -26.79
C ARG A 277 -7.18 4.81 -25.52
N LEU A 278 -6.20 5.21 -24.72
CA LEU A 278 -6.41 6.02 -23.51
C LEU A 278 -7.00 7.40 -23.84
N ALA A 279 -6.58 8.01 -24.95
CA ALA A 279 -7.14 9.27 -25.43
C ALA A 279 -8.61 9.13 -25.87
N GLU A 280 -8.98 8.01 -26.51
CA GLU A 280 -10.37 7.69 -26.88
C GLU A 280 -11.25 7.50 -25.63
N ILE A 281 -10.74 6.83 -24.60
CA ILE A 281 -11.45 6.66 -23.32
C ILE A 281 -11.68 8.01 -22.64
N GLY A 282 -10.64 8.85 -22.56
CA GLY A 282 -10.70 10.18 -21.91
C GLY A 282 -11.66 11.15 -22.60
N GLY A 283 -11.70 11.16 -23.94
CA GLY A 283 -12.56 12.06 -24.72
C GLY A 283 -14.06 11.84 -24.54
N SER A 284 -14.47 10.70 -23.98
CA SER A 284 -15.88 10.38 -23.73
C SER A 284 -16.43 10.94 -22.40
N ALA A 285 -15.55 11.38 -21.49
CA ALA A 285 -15.91 11.67 -20.10
C ALA A 285 -16.30 13.14 -19.81
N ASP A 286 -16.28 14.02 -20.81
CA ASP A 286 -16.45 15.47 -20.62
C ASP A 286 -17.89 15.91 -20.28
N GLU A 287 -18.90 15.05 -20.38
CA GLU A 287 -20.30 15.46 -20.18
C GLU A 287 -20.88 15.18 -18.78
N GLY A 288 -20.14 14.50 -17.89
CA GLY A 288 -20.72 14.08 -16.60
C GLY A 288 -19.69 13.89 -15.48
N GLY A 289 -19.32 14.99 -14.81
CA GLY A 289 -18.70 14.99 -13.47
C GLY A 289 -17.55 13.98 -13.30
N GLN A 290 -16.35 14.34 -13.75
CA GLN A 290 -15.16 13.52 -13.58
C GLN A 290 -14.92 13.21 -12.09
N SER A 291 -14.77 11.91 -11.77
CA SER A 291 -14.32 11.50 -10.44
C SER A 291 -12.85 11.89 -10.26
N ALA A 292 -12.44 12.23 -9.03
CA ALA A 292 -11.07 12.63 -8.74
C ALA A 292 -10.01 11.57 -9.14
N GLY A 293 -10.40 10.30 -9.24
CA GLY A 293 -9.53 9.22 -9.72
C GLY A 293 -9.19 9.32 -11.21
N MET A 294 -10.14 9.76 -12.05
CA MET A 294 -9.91 9.95 -13.48
C MET A 294 -8.88 11.06 -13.74
N ALA A 295 -8.93 12.16 -12.99
CA ALA A 295 -7.99 13.28 -13.16
C ALA A 295 -6.52 12.85 -12.99
N VAL A 296 -6.23 12.04 -11.96
CA VAL A 296 -4.87 11.50 -11.71
C VAL A 296 -4.37 10.66 -12.90
N ASN A 297 -5.27 9.93 -13.56
CA ASN A 297 -4.91 9.15 -14.73
C ASN A 297 -4.62 10.03 -15.95
N HIS A 298 -5.25 11.19 -16.11
CA HIS A 298 -4.96 12.11 -17.23
C HIS A 298 -3.54 12.69 -17.13
N ASP A 299 -3.15 13.17 -15.95
CA ASP A 299 -1.78 13.66 -15.73
C ASP A 299 -0.74 12.57 -16.05
N ARG A 300 -1.05 11.32 -15.67
CA ARG A 300 -0.21 10.15 -15.98
C ARG A 300 -0.18 9.83 -17.47
N ILE A 301 -1.29 9.96 -18.19
CA ILE A 301 -1.35 9.79 -19.66
C ILE A 301 -0.47 10.81 -20.37
N ASP A 302 -0.58 12.08 -19.99
CA ASP A 302 0.23 13.17 -20.56
C ASP A 302 1.72 12.93 -20.30
N HIS A 303 2.04 12.50 -19.08
CA HIS A 303 3.39 12.15 -18.70
C HIS A 303 3.97 10.99 -19.53
N LEU A 304 3.25 9.88 -19.65
CA LEU A 304 3.67 8.73 -20.45
C LEU A 304 3.79 9.09 -21.95
N SER A 305 2.93 9.99 -22.44
CA SER A 305 3.00 10.52 -23.81
C SER A 305 4.28 11.31 -24.09
N VAL A 306 4.79 12.01 -23.08
CA VAL A 306 6.10 12.68 -23.14
C VAL A 306 7.22 11.63 -23.09
N MET A 307 7.17 10.68 -22.15
CA MET A 307 8.19 9.63 -22.01
C MET A 307 8.39 8.79 -23.26
N VAL A 308 7.30 8.40 -23.96
CA VAL A 308 7.38 7.66 -25.24
C VAL A 308 8.24 8.38 -26.28
N LYS A 309 8.20 9.73 -26.29
CA LYS A 309 8.96 10.56 -27.24
C LYS A 309 10.43 10.68 -26.82
N GLU A 310 10.72 10.60 -25.52
CA GLU A 310 12.03 10.84 -24.91
C GLU A 310 12.93 9.61 -24.85
N ILE A 311 12.40 8.44 -24.45
CA ILE A 311 13.22 7.26 -24.11
C ILE A 311 13.98 6.71 -25.32
N LYS A 312 13.34 6.64 -26.49
CA LYS A 312 13.97 6.05 -27.68
C LYS A 312 15.21 6.85 -28.14
N PRO A 313 15.16 8.20 -28.25
CA PRO A 313 16.35 9.01 -28.46
C PRO A 313 17.42 8.86 -27.36
N ALA A 314 17.01 8.79 -26.09
CA ALA A 314 17.91 8.73 -24.96
C ALA A 314 18.77 7.45 -24.97
N MET A 315 18.14 6.31 -25.22
CA MET A 315 18.80 4.99 -25.24
C MET A 315 19.75 4.79 -26.42
N LEU A 316 19.51 5.49 -27.54
CA LEU A 316 20.31 5.35 -28.76
C LEU A 316 21.57 6.25 -28.78
N ARG A 317 21.75 7.17 -27.82
CA ARG A 317 22.95 7.99 -27.76
C ARG A 317 24.12 7.17 -27.18
N PRO A 318 25.22 6.95 -27.94
CA PRO A 318 26.39 6.29 -27.41
C PRO A 318 26.94 7.06 -26.20
N SER A 319 27.18 6.35 -25.09
CA SER A 319 27.49 6.95 -23.79
C SER A 319 28.74 7.83 -23.85
N VAL A 320 28.64 9.04 -23.33
CA VAL A 320 29.80 9.81 -22.85
C VAL A 320 30.28 9.09 -21.58
N GLN A 321 31.55 8.69 -21.56
CA GLN A 321 32.18 8.07 -20.40
C GLN A 321 32.56 9.17 -19.39
N ASP A 322 32.36 8.85 -18.09
CA ASP A 322 32.60 9.63 -16.86
C ASP A 322 31.39 10.38 -16.26
N ALA A 323 31.21 10.22 -14.94
CA ALA A 323 30.02 10.45 -14.09
C ALA A 323 28.86 9.47 -14.33
N PHE A 324 27.92 9.31 -13.38
CA PHE A 324 26.74 8.43 -13.52
C PHE A 324 25.86 9.01 -14.64
N PRO A 325 25.97 8.55 -15.90
CA PRO A 325 25.45 9.30 -17.03
C PRO A 325 23.92 9.34 -16.97
N VAL A 326 23.31 10.37 -17.55
CA VAL A 326 21.84 10.45 -17.75
C VAL A 326 21.28 9.14 -18.33
N SER A 327 22.03 8.49 -19.23
CA SER A 327 21.64 7.19 -19.79
C SER A 327 21.58 6.06 -18.76
N LYS A 328 22.42 6.06 -17.71
CA LYS A 328 22.32 5.09 -16.60
C LYS A 328 21.13 5.38 -15.70
N LEU A 329 20.79 6.65 -15.45
CA LEU A 329 19.56 6.98 -14.71
C LEU A 329 18.31 6.59 -15.51
N ILE A 330 18.30 6.83 -16.82
CA ILE A 330 17.19 6.41 -17.67
C ILE A 330 17.11 4.88 -17.73
N ALA A 331 18.24 4.17 -17.87
CA ALA A 331 18.29 2.72 -17.78
C ALA A 331 17.78 2.22 -16.42
N PHE A 332 18.24 2.84 -15.33
CA PHE A 332 17.77 2.56 -13.98
C PHE A 332 16.25 2.75 -13.89
N LEU A 333 15.70 3.87 -14.36
CA LEU A 333 14.25 4.08 -14.38
C LEU A 333 13.55 3.01 -15.21
N CYS A 334 14.12 2.57 -16.33
CA CYS A 334 13.55 1.50 -17.15
C CYS A 334 13.62 0.10 -16.50
N GLU A 335 14.64 -0.16 -15.72
CA GLU A 335 14.82 -1.41 -14.96
C GLU A 335 13.93 -1.42 -13.72
N THR A 336 13.91 -0.31 -12.98
CA THR A 336 13.20 -0.17 -11.69
C THR A 336 11.76 0.27 -11.82
N ALA A 337 11.31 0.70 -13.00
CA ALA A 337 9.95 1.19 -13.22
C ALA A 337 8.86 0.26 -12.69
N LEU A 338 9.18 -1.02 -12.68
CA LEU A 338 8.24 -2.11 -12.54
C LEU A 338 8.60 -3.03 -11.35
N GLU A 339 9.74 -2.78 -10.70
CA GLU A 339 10.08 -3.41 -9.43
C GLU A 339 9.13 -2.93 -8.32
N THR A 340 9.03 -3.70 -7.23
CA THR A 340 8.27 -3.26 -6.05
C THR A 340 8.91 -2.02 -5.44
N GLU A 341 8.12 -1.18 -4.79
CA GLU A 341 8.62 0.05 -4.17
C GLU A 341 9.87 -0.25 -3.33
N ASP A 342 9.82 -1.22 -2.42
CA ASP A 342 10.96 -1.63 -1.59
C ASP A 342 12.23 -2.00 -2.38
N VAL A 343 12.10 -2.70 -3.51
CA VAL A 343 13.26 -3.06 -4.34
C VAL A 343 13.82 -1.83 -5.04
N VAL A 344 12.97 -0.97 -5.60
CA VAL A 344 13.38 0.32 -6.17
C VAL A 344 14.10 1.14 -5.10
N LEU A 345 13.55 1.21 -3.89
CA LEU A 345 14.13 1.95 -2.77
C LEU A 345 15.52 1.41 -2.40
N LEU A 346 15.66 0.09 -2.32
CA LEU A 346 16.93 -0.58 -2.04
C LEU A 346 17.97 -0.28 -3.12
N ARG A 347 17.59 -0.32 -4.40
CA ARG A 347 18.48 -0.02 -5.53
C ARG A 347 18.84 1.46 -5.60
N ILE A 348 17.90 2.38 -5.37
CA ILE A 348 18.21 3.81 -5.24
C ILE A 348 19.25 4.01 -4.13
N LYS A 349 19.09 3.34 -2.99
CA LYS A 349 19.99 3.43 -1.84
C LYS A 349 21.37 2.80 -2.08
N SER A 350 21.46 1.70 -2.82
CA SER A 350 22.72 0.98 -3.03
C SER A 350 23.48 1.42 -4.28
N GLU A 351 22.79 1.84 -5.34
CA GLU A 351 23.38 2.12 -6.66
C GLU A 351 23.47 3.61 -6.98
N ILE A 352 22.44 4.40 -6.65
CA ILE A 352 22.35 5.82 -7.02
C ILE A 352 22.90 6.71 -5.92
N LEU A 353 22.35 6.59 -4.72
CA LEU A 353 22.64 7.50 -3.61
C LEU A 353 24.13 7.52 -3.23
N PRO A 354 24.88 6.40 -3.22
CA PRO A 354 26.30 6.46 -2.90
C PRO A 354 27.10 7.26 -3.93
N GLY A 355 26.76 7.15 -5.21
CA GLY A 355 27.39 7.93 -6.28
C GLY A 355 27.07 9.43 -6.14
N TRP A 356 25.82 9.74 -5.83
CA TRP A 356 25.38 11.12 -5.61
C TRP A 356 25.97 11.73 -4.34
N VAL A 357 26.14 10.94 -3.28
CA VAL A 357 26.78 11.35 -2.03
C VAL A 357 28.28 11.61 -2.23
N GLN A 358 28.96 10.78 -3.02
CA GLN A 358 30.38 10.95 -3.32
C GLN A 358 30.66 12.14 -4.23
N LYS A 359 29.77 12.40 -5.20
CA LYS A 359 29.95 13.45 -6.21
C LYS A 359 28.68 14.27 -6.47
N PRO A 360 28.24 15.03 -5.46
CA PRO A 360 26.96 15.72 -5.48
C PRO A 360 26.84 16.85 -6.51
N GLU A 361 27.93 17.54 -6.89
CA GLU A 361 27.89 18.51 -8.01
C GLU A 361 27.65 17.84 -9.36
N GLU A 362 28.29 16.69 -9.60
CA GLU A 362 28.05 15.88 -10.80
C GLU A 362 26.63 15.32 -10.81
N ALA A 363 26.11 14.92 -9.64
CA ALA A 363 24.72 14.45 -9.51
C ALA A 363 23.71 15.56 -9.84
N LEU A 364 23.92 16.77 -9.32
CA LEU A 364 23.09 17.93 -9.66
C LEU A 364 23.17 18.26 -11.15
N GLY A 365 24.36 18.27 -11.73
CA GLY A 365 24.53 18.45 -13.18
C GLY A 365 23.82 17.37 -14.00
N THR A 366 23.82 16.12 -13.52
CA THR A 366 23.09 15.01 -14.15
C THR A 366 21.57 15.20 -14.06
N LEU A 367 21.06 15.68 -12.92
CA LEU A 367 19.64 15.98 -12.74
C LEU A 367 19.21 17.20 -13.59
N ASP A 368 20.03 18.25 -13.66
CA ASP A 368 19.78 19.41 -14.52
C ASP A 368 19.74 18.98 -15.99
N GLN A 369 20.69 18.14 -16.41
CA GLN A 369 20.72 17.60 -17.77
C GLN A 369 19.52 16.68 -18.05
N LEU A 370 19.16 15.80 -17.13
CA LEU A 370 17.98 14.93 -17.24
C LEU A 370 16.70 15.78 -17.37
N GLN A 371 16.55 16.82 -16.55
CA GLN A 371 15.41 17.74 -16.61
C GLN A 371 15.35 18.54 -17.92
N ALA A 372 16.51 18.96 -18.44
CA ALA A 372 16.58 19.76 -19.66
C ALA A 372 16.35 18.92 -20.93
N GLU A 373 16.90 17.71 -20.98
CA GLU A 373 16.84 16.84 -22.16
C GLU A 373 15.67 15.84 -22.14
N TYR A 374 15.25 15.40 -20.95
CA TYR A 374 14.26 14.33 -20.74
C TYR A 374 13.34 14.65 -19.54
N PRO A 375 12.58 15.76 -19.58
CA PRO A 375 11.74 16.19 -18.46
C PRO A 375 10.73 15.13 -17.98
N GLY A 376 10.26 14.23 -18.84
CA GLY A 376 9.45 13.09 -18.42
C GLY A 376 10.25 12.11 -17.56
N CYS A 377 11.43 11.70 -18.01
CA CYS A 377 12.29 10.82 -17.20
C CYS A 377 12.70 11.48 -15.87
N ALA A 378 12.95 12.78 -15.87
CA ALA A 378 13.21 13.54 -14.65
C ALA A 378 12.04 13.43 -13.67
N TYR A 379 10.83 13.79 -14.09
CA TYR A 379 9.64 13.74 -13.25
C TYR A 379 9.41 12.37 -12.61
N GLU A 380 9.55 11.28 -13.37
CA GLU A 380 9.36 9.93 -12.83
C GLU A 380 10.41 9.57 -11.76
N LEU A 381 11.67 9.96 -11.97
CA LEU A 381 12.71 9.85 -10.95
C LEU A 381 12.39 10.68 -9.71
N LEU A 382 11.89 11.92 -9.90
CA LEU A 382 11.53 12.79 -8.79
C LEU A 382 10.38 12.18 -7.97
N ASN A 383 9.37 11.61 -8.65
CA ASN A 383 8.22 10.98 -8.02
C ASN A 383 8.64 9.80 -7.16
N ARG A 384 9.51 8.91 -7.69
CA ARG A 384 10.06 7.76 -6.95
C ARG A 384 10.92 8.17 -5.75
N LEU A 385 11.77 9.18 -5.93
CA LEU A 385 12.55 9.74 -4.83
C LEU A 385 11.65 10.39 -3.77
N GLY A 386 10.59 11.08 -4.19
CA GLY A 386 9.59 11.65 -3.30
C GLY A 386 8.93 10.57 -2.44
N GLN A 387 8.48 9.47 -3.06
CA GLN A 387 7.92 8.31 -2.37
C GLN A 387 8.91 7.70 -1.36
N LEU A 388 10.19 7.53 -1.74
CA LEU A 388 11.26 7.09 -0.83
C LEU A 388 11.38 7.96 0.41
N LEU A 389 11.40 9.27 0.21
CA LEU A 389 11.60 10.25 1.28
C LEU A 389 10.37 10.34 2.19
N LEU A 390 9.16 10.23 1.61
CA LEU A 390 7.89 10.27 2.34
C LEU A 390 7.60 8.97 3.10
N GLY A 391 7.89 7.81 2.51
CA GLY A 391 7.73 6.51 3.16
C GLY A 391 8.55 6.41 4.45
N ARG A 392 9.74 7.00 4.46
CA ARG A 392 10.60 7.09 5.65
C ARG A 392 10.07 8.04 6.72
N ALA A 393 9.41 9.12 6.34
CA ALA A 393 8.76 9.98 7.31
C ALA A 393 7.74 9.17 8.12
N ASN A 394 6.95 8.30 7.47
CA ASN A 394 5.92 7.50 8.12
C ASN A 394 6.45 6.45 9.14
N ILE A 395 7.75 6.11 9.08
CA ILE A 395 8.37 5.10 9.97
C ILE A 395 8.89 5.74 11.28
N TYR A 396 9.06 7.06 11.34
CA TYR A 396 9.59 7.75 12.54
C TYR A 396 8.51 8.35 13.47
N TRP A 397 7.22 8.26 13.14
CA TRP A 397 6.13 8.88 13.93
C TRP A 397 5.26 7.83 14.63
N GLN A 398 5.73 7.30 15.75
CA GLN A 398 4.85 6.70 16.76
C GLN A 398 4.80 7.57 18.03
N ALA A 399 3.57 7.78 18.50
CA ALA A 399 3.10 8.35 19.77
C ALA A 399 2.72 9.87 19.83
N ASP A 400 1.40 10.08 19.74
CA ASP A 400 0.54 10.91 20.61
C ASP A 400 0.43 12.45 20.56
N GLU A 401 1.25 13.22 19.82
CA GLU A 401 1.08 14.70 19.77
C GLU A 401 0.34 15.25 18.53
N LEU A 402 -0.35 14.40 17.77
CA LEU A 402 -0.62 14.69 16.37
C LEU A 402 -1.96 15.42 16.08
N ASP A 403 -2.89 15.64 17.01
CA ASP A 403 -4.27 16.02 16.60
C ASP A 403 -4.48 17.46 16.09
N ALA A 404 -3.59 18.41 16.44
CA ALA A 404 -3.69 19.81 15.99
C ALA A 404 -2.79 20.13 14.78
N ARG A 405 -1.63 19.48 14.66
CA ARG A 405 -0.73 19.63 13.49
C ARG A 405 -1.18 18.79 12.29
N LEU A 406 -1.80 17.63 12.51
CA LEU A 406 -2.24 16.71 11.45
C LEU A 406 -3.43 17.26 10.67
N ARG A 407 -4.28 18.12 11.25
CA ARG A 407 -5.26 18.91 10.47
C ARG A 407 -4.58 19.98 9.60
N SER A 408 -3.60 20.71 10.14
CA SER A 408 -2.83 21.70 9.37
C SER A 408 -1.96 21.06 8.28
N ASP A 409 -1.53 19.81 8.47
CA ASP A 409 -0.66 19.08 7.55
C ASP A 409 -1.43 18.16 6.59
N LEU A 410 -2.66 17.71 6.89
CA LEU A 410 -3.59 17.16 5.89
C LEU A 410 -4.06 18.24 4.90
N GLU A 411 -4.30 19.46 5.39
CA GLU A 411 -4.54 20.64 4.52
C GLU A 411 -3.28 21.04 3.71
N ARG A 412 -2.10 20.56 4.10
CA ARG A 412 -0.83 20.73 3.40
C ARG A 412 -0.54 19.57 2.44
N GLN A 413 -0.93 18.35 2.78
CA GLN A 413 -0.96 17.18 1.89
C GLN A 413 -1.93 17.37 0.73
N HIS A 414 -3.06 18.06 0.94
CA HIS A 414 -3.90 18.50 -0.18
C HIS A 414 -3.17 19.48 -1.11
N ARG A 415 -2.37 20.41 -0.57
CA ARG A 415 -1.52 21.29 -1.40
C ARG A 415 -0.34 20.57 -2.06
N ILE A 416 0.19 19.50 -1.46
CA ILE A 416 1.30 18.69 -2.00
C ILE A 416 0.78 17.67 -3.05
N ARG A 417 -0.46 17.23 -2.93
CA ARG A 417 -1.13 16.49 -3.99
C ARG A 417 -1.38 17.39 -5.21
N ASP A 418 -1.61 18.68 -5.01
CA ASP A 418 -1.55 19.70 -6.08
C ASP A 418 -0.10 19.98 -6.58
N ILE A 419 0.95 19.67 -5.80
CA ILE A 419 2.37 19.70 -6.25
C ILE A 419 2.67 18.52 -7.19
N GLY A 420 1.94 17.40 -7.11
CA GLY A 420 2.01 16.33 -8.12
C GLY A 420 1.68 16.82 -9.53
N ALA A 421 0.80 17.84 -9.65
CA ALA A 421 0.47 18.50 -10.90
C ALA A 421 1.51 19.57 -11.34
N LYS A 422 2.47 19.92 -10.47
CA LYS A 422 3.60 20.84 -10.74
C LYS A 422 4.80 20.51 -9.85
N ALA A 423 5.57 19.48 -10.18
CA ALA A 423 6.78 19.15 -9.44
C ALA A 423 7.79 20.32 -9.48
N ASP A 424 8.01 21.02 -8.35
CA ASP A 424 9.03 22.06 -8.24
C ASP A 424 10.40 21.39 -8.07
N TYR A 425 11.16 21.34 -9.16
CA TYR A 425 12.54 20.85 -9.22
C TYR A 425 13.42 21.38 -8.07
N ASN A 426 13.17 22.61 -7.59
CA ASN A 426 13.93 23.19 -6.48
C ASN A 426 13.66 22.49 -5.14
N GLU A 427 12.43 22.07 -4.87
CA GLU A 427 12.09 21.38 -3.62
C GLU A 427 12.74 20.01 -3.53
N LEU A 428 12.79 19.27 -4.65
CA LEU A 428 13.52 18.01 -4.69
C LEU A 428 15.02 18.22 -4.57
N ARG A 429 15.59 19.19 -5.30
CA ARG A 429 17.01 19.55 -5.16
C ARG A 429 17.35 19.79 -3.69
N TRP A 430 16.51 20.52 -2.97
CA TRP A 430 16.66 20.73 -1.52
C TRP A 430 16.47 19.46 -0.68
N SER A 431 15.48 18.62 -1.00
CA SER A 431 15.19 17.38 -0.26
C SER A 431 16.31 16.36 -0.41
N LEU A 432 16.89 16.24 -1.61
CA LEU A 432 18.02 15.37 -1.90
C LEU A 432 19.29 15.84 -1.17
N LEU A 433 19.55 17.15 -1.17
CA LEU A 433 20.67 17.75 -0.43
C LEU A 433 20.52 17.56 1.07
N THR A 434 19.29 17.69 1.57
CA THR A 434 18.95 17.47 2.98
C THR A 434 19.13 16.00 3.36
N PHE A 435 18.69 15.07 2.51
CA PHE A 435 18.91 13.64 2.69
C PHE A 435 20.40 13.28 2.71
N CYS A 436 21.18 13.77 1.73
CA CYS A 436 22.62 13.53 1.69
C CYS A 436 23.34 14.10 2.93
N ARG A 437 22.85 15.24 3.46
CA ARG A 437 23.31 15.83 4.73
C ARG A 437 22.98 14.95 5.93
N GLU A 438 21.80 14.34 5.97
CA GLU A 438 21.29 13.57 7.11
C GLU A 438 21.78 12.11 7.14
N GLU A 439 22.15 11.55 5.99
CA GLU A 439 22.69 10.18 5.83
C GLU A 439 24.23 10.14 5.80
N TRP A 440 24.89 11.19 6.33
CA TRP A 440 26.32 11.20 6.69
C TRP A 440 27.29 11.14 5.50
N ALA A 441 26.94 11.78 4.38
CA ALA A 441 27.98 12.27 3.47
C ALA A 441 28.95 13.16 4.27
N THR A 442 30.27 12.98 4.12
CA THR A 442 31.27 13.73 4.91
C THR A 442 30.94 15.23 4.87
N PHE A 443 30.91 15.88 6.03
CA PHE A 443 30.50 17.30 6.21
C PHE A 443 31.16 18.25 5.19
N GLU A 444 32.38 17.95 4.77
CA GLU A 444 33.15 18.67 3.76
C GLU A 444 32.55 18.56 2.35
N ALA A 445 32.08 17.37 1.95
CA ALA A 445 31.42 17.13 0.66
C ALA A 445 30.03 17.80 0.59
N VAL A 446 29.25 17.75 1.67
CA VAL A 446 27.94 18.43 1.75
C VAL A 446 28.12 19.95 1.76
N GLY A 447 29.16 20.45 2.43
CA GLY A 447 29.51 21.87 2.47
C GLY A 447 29.83 22.44 1.09
N GLN A 448 30.58 21.72 0.26
CA GLN A 448 30.93 22.15 -1.10
C GLN A 448 29.69 22.31 -1.99
N VAL A 449 28.73 21.38 -1.88
CA VAL A 449 27.51 21.36 -2.70
C VAL A 449 26.53 22.43 -2.29
N LEU A 450 26.32 22.58 -0.98
CA LEU A 450 25.49 23.65 -0.49
C LEU A 450 26.10 24.99 -0.89
N THR A 451 27.43 25.11 -0.91
CA THR A 451 28.12 26.31 -1.38
C THR A 451 27.90 26.55 -2.88
N SER A 452 27.98 25.52 -3.74
CA SER A 452 27.72 25.67 -5.19
C SER A 452 26.24 25.96 -5.50
N VAL A 453 25.29 25.31 -4.83
CA VAL A 453 23.84 25.59 -4.93
C VAL A 453 23.51 27.01 -4.43
N VAL A 454 24.14 27.44 -3.33
CA VAL A 454 23.95 28.78 -2.75
C VAL A 454 24.55 29.87 -3.65
N LEU A 455 25.73 29.65 -4.24
CA LEU A 455 26.37 30.56 -5.19
C LEU A 455 25.57 30.70 -6.50
N GLU A 456 24.86 29.65 -6.91
CA GLU A 456 23.99 29.68 -8.08
C GLU A 456 22.75 30.56 -7.84
N ARG A 457 22.14 30.46 -6.66
CA ARG A 457 21.01 31.31 -6.23
C ARG A 457 21.40 32.73 -5.83
N SER A 458 22.63 32.96 -5.35
CA SER A 458 23.09 34.31 -4.95
C SER A 458 23.19 35.28 -6.14
N LYS A 459 23.20 34.76 -7.38
CA LYS A 459 23.07 35.56 -8.60
C LYS A 459 21.65 36.07 -8.85
N GLN A 460 20.63 35.57 -8.13
CA GLN A 460 19.21 35.89 -8.38
C GLN A 460 18.42 36.43 -7.18
N ALA A 461 18.88 36.34 -5.92
CA ALA A 461 18.18 36.95 -4.79
C ALA A 461 19.07 37.20 -3.56
N PRO A 462 19.22 38.45 -3.05
CA PRO A 462 20.22 38.77 -2.01
C PRO A 462 19.77 38.62 -0.55
N HIS A 463 18.51 38.29 -0.23
CA HIS A 463 18.02 38.47 1.17
C HIS A 463 18.05 37.22 2.08
N TRP A 464 18.16 36.01 1.54
CA TRP A 464 18.14 34.75 2.33
C TRP A 464 19.53 34.28 2.80
N LEU A 465 20.61 34.84 2.22
CA LEU A 465 22.02 34.57 2.59
C LEU A 465 22.35 34.94 4.04
N LEU A 466 21.67 35.95 4.60
CA LEU A 466 21.84 36.38 6.00
C LEU A 466 21.23 35.39 7.01
N PHE A 467 20.28 34.55 6.58
CA PHE A 467 19.65 33.55 7.46
C PHE A 467 20.53 32.29 7.58
N LEU A 468 21.09 31.79 6.47
CA LEU A 468 21.98 30.63 6.46
C LEU A 468 23.35 30.90 7.10
N GLN A 469 23.93 32.09 6.91
CA GLN A 469 25.15 32.47 7.64
C GLN A 469 24.94 32.52 9.15
N ARG A 470 23.74 32.91 9.60
CA ARG A 470 23.39 32.99 11.02
C ARG A 470 23.20 31.60 11.64
N ASP A 471 22.59 30.66 10.91
CA ASP A 471 22.40 29.28 11.39
C ASP A 471 23.69 28.46 11.33
N MET A 472 24.57 28.69 10.33
CA MET A 472 25.91 28.08 10.28
C MET A 472 26.82 28.61 11.40
N ALA A 473 26.74 29.89 11.74
CA ALA A 473 27.48 30.46 12.88
C ALA A 473 27.01 29.86 14.21
N MET A 474 25.70 29.60 14.37
CA MET A 474 25.12 28.94 15.54
C MET A 474 25.54 27.48 15.68
N ALA A 475 25.57 26.71 14.59
CA ALA A 475 26.05 25.32 14.61
C ALA A 475 27.55 25.21 14.97
N THR A 476 28.35 26.19 14.56
CA THR A 476 29.78 26.27 14.91
C THR A 476 29.98 26.66 16.38
N LEU A 477 29.13 27.55 16.92
CA LEU A 477 29.14 27.95 18.33
C LEU A 477 28.75 26.79 19.25
N VAL A 478 27.74 25.99 18.91
CA VAL A 478 27.31 24.82 19.69
C VAL A 478 28.38 23.72 19.73
N LYS A 479 29.17 23.56 18.65
CA LYS A 479 30.34 22.66 18.62
C LYS A 479 31.51 23.18 19.47
N GLY A 480 31.71 24.50 19.50
CA GLY A 480 32.72 25.13 20.35
C GLY A 480 32.43 24.98 21.85
N THR A 481 31.16 25.01 22.26
CA THR A 481 30.76 24.81 23.67
C THR A 481 30.78 23.35 24.11
N LEU A 482 30.50 22.39 23.21
CA LEU A 482 30.55 20.96 23.55
C LEU A 482 31.98 20.41 23.64
N LEU A 483 32.94 20.97 22.89
CA LEU A 483 34.37 20.62 23.01
C LEU A 483 35.08 21.32 24.19
N PHE A 484 34.45 22.32 24.82
CA PHE A 484 34.96 22.97 26.03
C PHE A 484 34.48 22.27 27.32
N TRP A 485 33.56 21.30 27.19
CA TRP A 485 32.99 20.50 28.29
C TRP A 485 33.23 18.98 28.10
N SER A 486 34.19 18.61 27.25
CA SER A 486 34.81 17.28 27.14
C SER A 486 36.31 17.42 27.37
#